data_AF-A0A530BN75-F1
#
_entry.id   AF-A0A530BN75-F1
#
_cell.length_a   1.000
_cell.length_b   1.000
_cell.length_c   1.000
_cell.angle_alpha   90.00
_cell.angle_beta   90.00
_cell.angle_gamma   90.00
#
_symmetry.space_group_name_H-M   'P 1'
#
loop_
_entity.id
_entity.type
_entity.pdbx_description
1 polymer ?
#
loop_
_entity_poly.entity_id
_entity_poly.type
_entity_poly.pdbx_seq_one_letter_code
_entity_poly.pdbx_strand_id
1 'polypeptide(L)' 'MSLCILTAGKTVTLAAAAFTLSWTHSVERTRWQEDWKVSPTGLHVVEARVKGSGAGMEPPEGSVLREGWWVYQ' A
#
# COMPACT_ATOMS: atom_id res chain seq x y z
N MET A 1 12.90 10.49 9.56
CA MET A 1 13.16 10.49 8.11
C MET A 1 12.14 11.38 7.44
N SER A 2 12.44 11.87 6.23
CA SER A 2 11.55 12.77 5.50
C SER A 2 10.89 12.02 4.35
N LEU A 3 9.55 12.01 4.32
CA LEU A 3 8.75 11.55 3.19
C LEU A 3 8.33 12.77 2.36
N CYS A 4 8.60 12.76 1.07
CA CYS A 4 8.17 13.80 0.14
C CYS A 4 6.98 13.30 -0.67
N ILE A 5 5.89 14.07 -0.67
CA ILE A 5 4.67 13.77 -1.44
C ILE A 5 4.42 14.91 -2.42
N LEU A 6 4.25 14.58 -3.71
CA LEU A 6 3.83 15.53 -4.73
C LEU A 6 2.32 15.37 -4.97
N THR A 7 1.55 16.42 -4.72
CA THR A 7 0.10 16.45 -4.94
C THR A 7 -0.30 17.74 -5.64
N ALA A 8 -1.02 17.64 -6.76
CA ALA A 8 -1.52 18.81 -7.50
C ALA A 8 -0.45 19.91 -7.74
N GLY A 9 0.78 19.51 -8.07
CA GLY A 9 1.90 20.44 -8.32
C GLY A 9 2.53 21.07 -7.07
N LYS A 10 2.15 20.64 -5.85
CA LYS A 10 2.78 21.05 -4.59
C LYS A 10 3.49 19.87 -3.94
N THR A 11 4.70 20.11 -3.46
CA THR A 11 5.45 19.13 -2.68
C THR A 11 5.26 19.40 -1.19
N VAL A 12 4.90 18.37 -0.44
CA VAL A 12 4.80 18.39 1.03
C VAL A 12 5.83 17.43 1.60
N THR A 13 6.59 17.89 2.58
CA THR A 13 7.58 17.08 3.30
C THR A 13 7.05 16.75 4.69
N LEU A 14 7.01 15.47 5.02
CA LEU A 14 6.53 14.96 6.31
C LEU A 14 7.68 14.27 7.05
N ALA A 15 7.83 14.58 8.34
CA ALA A 15 8.66 13.78 9.22
C ALA A 15 7.90 12.49 9.57
N ALA A 16 8.22 11.39 8.88
CA ALA A 16 7.55 10.10 9.05
C ALA A 16 8.57 8.95 9.07
N ALA A 17 8.28 7.93 9.88
CA ALA A 17 9.05 6.69 9.92
C ALA A 17 8.33 5.53 9.20
N ALA A 18 7.00 5.58 9.17
CA ALA A 18 6.14 4.63 8.49
C ALA A 18 4.83 5.30 8.09
N PHE A 19 4.13 4.72 7.11
CA PHE A 19 2.80 5.14 6.70
C PHE A 19 2.06 3.98 6.05
N THR A 20 0.73 4.08 5.99
CA THR A 20 -0.10 3.16 5.21
C THR A 20 -0.58 3.87 3.95
N LEU A 21 -0.27 3.32 2.79
CA LEU A 21 -0.88 3.71 1.52
C LEU A 21 -2.17 2.93 1.34
N SER A 22 -3.25 3.59 0.94
CA SER A 22 -4.51 2.87 0.70
C SER A 22 -5.34 3.52 -0.38
N TRP A 23 -5.74 2.73 -1.37
CA TRP A 23 -6.51 3.18 -2.52
C TRP A 23 -7.60 2.17 -2.88
N THR A 24 -8.57 2.62 -3.66
CA THR A 24 -9.66 1.78 -4.15
C THR A 24 -9.49 1.62 -5.65
N HIS A 25 -9.44 0.38 -6.12
CA HIS A 25 -9.38 0.08 -7.54
C HIS A 25 -10.63 0.64 -8.23
N SER A 26 -10.47 1.39 -9.31
CA SER A 26 -11.56 2.19 -9.90
C SER A 26 -12.66 1.34 -10.54
N VAL A 27 -12.30 0.19 -11.12
CA VAL A 27 -13.22 -0.75 -11.77
C VAL A 27 -13.78 -1.73 -10.75
N GLU A 28 -12.93 -2.61 -10.22
CA GLU A 28 -13.29 -3.60 -9.18
C GLU A 28 -13.88 -3.03 -7.88
N ARG A 29 -13.75 -1.71 -7.62
CA ARG A 29 -14.16 -1.04 -6.37
C ARG A 29 -13.64 -1.70 -5.09
N THR A 30 -12.54 -2.43 -5.21
CA THR A 30 -11.89 -3.17 -4.14
C THR A 30 -10.81 -2.32 -3.48
N ARG A 31 -10.67 -2.44 -2.15
CA ARG A 31 -9.66 -1.71 -1.37
C ARG A 31 -8.32 -2.46 -1.38
N TRP A 32 -7.25 -1.73 -1.64
CA TRP A 32 -5.86 -2.15 -1.43
C TRP A 32 -5.25 -1.30 -0.31
N GLN A 33 -4.45 -1.93 0.56
CA GLN A 33 -3.62 -1.23 1.52
C GLN A 33 -2.19 -1.78 1.52
N GLU A 34 -1.23 -0.92 1.78
CA GLU A 34 0.18 -1.29 1.91
C GLU A 34 0.78 -0.52 3.09
N ASP A 35 1.52 -1.22 3.94
CA ASP A 35 2.25 -0.62 5.03
C ASP A 35 3.72 -0.45 4.63
N TRP A 36 4.20 0.80 4.74
CA TRP A 36 5.50 1.21 4.27
C TRP A 36 6.38 1.71 5.42
N LYS A 37 7.68 1.39 5.35
CA LYS A 37 8.73 1.99 6.19
C LYS A 37 9.57 2.96 5.38
N VAL A 38 9.87 4.11 5.98
CA VAL A 38 10.75 5.13 5.42
C VAL A 38 12.16 4.91 5.96
N SER A 39 13.11 4.59 5.07
CA SER A 39 14.52 4.39 5.41
C SER A 39 15.41 5.41 4.67
N PRO A 40 16.67 5.60 5.10
CA PRO A 40 17.64 6.38 4.34
C PRO A 40 17.87 5.86 2.91
N THR A 41 17.68 4.56 2.69
CA THR A 41 17.85 3.90 1.38
C THR A 41 16.61 3.94 0.48
N GLY A 42 15.47 4.43 0.99
CA GLY A 42 14.20 4.47 0.27
C GLY A 42 13.00 3.96 1.06
N LEU A 43 11.90 3.74 0.35
CA LEU A 43 10.64 3.24 0.89
C LEU A 43 10.59 1.71 0.73
N HIS A 44 10.22 1.02 1.80
CA HIS A 44 10.11 -0.44 1.83
C HIS A 44 8.70 -0.85 2.20
N VAL A 45 8.05 -1.66 1.37
CA VAL A 45 6.79 -2.32 1.71
C VAL A 45 7.09 -3.38 2.77
N VAL A 46 6.28 -3.43 3.82
CA VAL A 46 6.39 -4.41 4.91
C VAL A 46 5.27 -5.44 4.82
N GLU A 47 4.09 -5.00 4.38
CA GLU A 47 2.91 -5.84 4.17
C GLU A 47 2.01 -5.15 3.15
N ALA A 48 1.37 -5.94 2.30
CA ALA A 48 0.32 -5.50 1.41
C ALA A 48 -0.93 -6.39 1.59
N ARG A 49 -2.10 -5.79 1.39
CA ARG A 49 -3.38 -6.47 1.56
C ARG A 49 -4.45 -5.98 0.59
N VAL A 50 -5.18 -6.92 0.00
CA VAL A 50 -6.29 -6.66 -0.95
C VAL A 50 -7.57 -7.33 -0.46
N LYS A 51 -8.69 -6.60 -0.47
CA LYS A 51 -9.98 -7.10 0.04
C LYS A 51 -10.73 -7.91 -1.02
N GLY A 52 -10.68 -9.24 -0.94
CA GLY A 52 -11.26 -10.13 -1.96
C GLY A 52 -10.33 -10.32 -3.16
N SER A 53 -10.83 -10.87 -4.26
CA SER A 53 -10.05 -11.11 -5.48
C SER A 53 -10.80 -10.54 -6.68
N GLY A 54 -10.11 -9.80 -7.54
CA GLY A 54 -10.67 -9.18 -8.75
C GLY A 54 -9.67 -9.21 -9.88
N ALA A 55 -10.13 -8.92 -11.11
CA ALA A 55 -9.27 -8.95 -12.29
C ALA A 55 -8.16 -7.88 -12.19
N GLY A 56 -6.91 -8.29 -12.36
CA GLY A 56 -5.73 -7.41 -12.19
C GLY A 56 -5.42 -7.07 -10.74
N MET A 57 -6.08 -7.74 -9.80
CA MET A 57 -5.90 -7.61 -8.34
C MET A 57 -5.59 -8.98 -7.72
N GLU A 58 -5.04 -9.90 -8.51
CA GLU A 58 -4.74 -11.26 -8.08
C GLU A 58 -3.68 -11.23 -6.97
N PRO A 59 -3.98 -11.81 -5.79
CA PRO A 59 -3.00 -11.92 -4.73
C PRO A 59 -1.77 -12.72 -5.20
N PRO A 60 -0.54 -12.28 -4.88
CA PRO A 60 0.67 -13.04 -5.20
C PRO A 60 0.68 -14.45 -4.58
N GLU A 61 1.52 -15.32 -5.12
CA GLU A 61 1.76 -16.63 -4.51
C GLU A 61 2.22 -16.48 -3.05
N GLY A 62 1.70 -17.33 -2.16
CA GLY A 62 1.98 -17.25 -0.73
C GLY A 62 1.08 -16.28 0.06
N SER A 63 0.16 -15.56 -0.60
CA SER A 63 -0.84 -14.72 0.08
C SER A 63 -1.74 -15.55 1.00
N VAL A 64 -2.06 -15.02 2.17
CA VAL A 64 -2.94 -15.67 3.16
C VAL A 64 -4.24 -14.90 3.29
N LEU A 65 -5.37 -15.59 3.17
CA LEU A 65 -6.69 -15.00 3.40
C LEU A 65 -6.97 -14.85 4.90
N ARG A 66 -7.16 -13.63 5.35
CA ARG A 66 -7.52 -13.26 6.73
C ARG A 66 -8.66 -12.25 6.72
N GLU A 67 -9.79 -12.61 7.33
CA GLU A 67 -10.95 -11.69 7.48
C GLU A 67 -11.40 -11.03 6.17
N GLY A 68 -11.35 -11.77 5.06
CA GLY A 68 -11.72 -11.28 3.72
C GLY A 68 -10.63 -10.46 3.01
N TRP A 69 -9.42 -10.38 3.58
CA TRP A 69 -8.25 -9.76 2.97
C TRP A 69 -7.22 -10.82 2.61
N TRP A 70 -6.70 -10.76 1.40
CA TRP A 70 -5.47 -11.46 1.05
C TRP A 70 -4.29 -10.63 1.51
N VAL A 71 -3.44 -11.19 2.37
CA VAL A 71 -2.30 -10.53 2.99
C VAL A 71 -1.00 -11.18 2.50
N TYR A 72 -0.02 -10.36 2.12
CA TYR A 72 1.28 -10.79 1.60
C TYR A 72 2.37 -9.75 1.94
N GLN A 73 3.63 -10.12 1.74
CA GLN A 73 4.81 -9.26 1.96
C GLN A 73 5.58 -9.07 0.66
#